data_AF-A0AAU5SCD8-F1
#
_entry.id   AF-A0AAU5SCD8-F1
#
_cell.length_a   1.000
_cell.length_b   1.000
_cell.length_c   1.000
_cell.angle_alpha   90.00
_cell.angle_beta   90.00
_cell.angle_gamma   90.00
#
_symmetry.space_group_name_H-M   'P 1'
#
loop_
_entity.id
_entity.type
_entity.pdbx_description
1 polymer ?
#
loop_
_entity_poly.entity_id
_entity_poly.type
_entity_poly.pdbx_seq_one_letter_code
_entity_poly.pdbx_strand_id
1 'polypeptide(L)'
;MTPAPLIDPFVPWLPADTAPAEAPAAGTADQDGPVALAGARLAVKDVIDVQGAPTGSGHPLLLAAAAPAPAHAAAVARLLSAGARYAGKTHTDELAYSLGGTNAHYGTPANPAAPGRLTGGSSSGTAAAVAGGLADVGLGTDTAGSIRVPASYCGLYGLRPTHARADRRGIAPLAPSFDTPALLTRTLPLLTEAAAALLADTPRDDRPVRRVLVPADLWGCAADGVRAALRPRADRLGPALGVPLDAAPLFSDGAPCAHADARDAFTLVQAAEVWRAHGPWVRRARPVFGPHVAERLARAERVTPEAEAAARATVARLASWLHHRLDGAILAIPATPTPAPPYGASVPASGDRAALLALTCVAGLGGLPALTLPVARVGGLPVGLCLLGAPGADECLLRTAPALRRSGSAG
;
A
#
# COMPACT_ATOMS: atom_id res chain seq x y z
N MET A 1 -30.11 9.34 -1.63
CA MET A 1 -29.06 10.22 -2.18
C MET A 1 -28.56 9.60 -3.46
N THR A 2 -28.61 10.31 -4.58
CA THR A 2 -27.91 9.90 -5.81
C THR A 2 -26.42 9.83 -5.49
N PRO A 3 -25.70 8.75 -5.87
CA PRO A 3 -24.26 8.71 -5.65
C PRO A 3 -23.61 9.91 -6.35
N ALA A 4 -22.64 10.55 -5.68
CA ALA A 4 -21.86 11.61 -6.30
C ALA A 4 -21.23 11.09 -7.60
N PRO A 5 -21.08 11.94 -8.64
CA PRO A 5 -20.44 11.51 -9.88
C PRO A 5 -19.02 10.99 -9.59
N LEU A 6 -18.64 9.93 -10.30
CA LEU A 6 -17.28 9.41 -10.25
C LEU A 6 -16.32 10.46 -10.81
N ILE A 7 -15.14 10.57 -10.19
CA ILE A 7 -14.12 11.53 -10.59
C ILE A 7 -13.05 10.89 -11.47
N ASP A 8 -12.35 11.74 -12.23
CA ASP A 8 -11.09 11.38 -12.86
C ASP A 8 -10.10 10.90 -11.78
N PRO A 9 -9.33 9.81 -11.99
CA PRO A 9 -8.31 9.39 -11.05
C PRO A 9 -7.16 10.41 -10.85
N PHE A 10 -6.93 11.30 -11.82
CA PHE A 10 -5.93 12.36 -11.76
C PHE A 10 -6.48 13.66 -11.19
N VAL A 11 -5.64 14.37 -10.45
CA VAL A 11 -5.94 15.70 -9.93
C VAL A 11 -5.61 16.78 -10.98
N PRO A 12 -6.33 17.91 -11.00
CA PRO A 12 -6.14 18.93 -12.04
C PRO A 12 -4.94 19.86 -11.84
N TRP A 13 -4.24 19.82 -10.70
CA TRP A 13 -3.18 20.79 -10.35
C TRP A 13 -1.75 20.40 -10.76
N LEU A 14 -1.58 19.36 -11.60
CA LEU A 14 -0.44 19.18 -12.50
C LEU A 14 -0.81 18.20 -13.64
N PRO A 15 -1.44 18.69 -14.71
CA PRO A 15 -1.69 17.90 -15.91
C PRO A 15 -0.38 17.40 -16.57
N ALA A 16 -0.41 16.20 -17.17
CA ALA A 16 0.78 15.55 -17.72
C ALA A 16 1.50 16.37 -18.81
N ASP A 17 0.73 17.09 -19.64
CA ASP A 17 1.19 17.97 -20.71
C ASP A 17 1.86 19.26 -20.19
N THR A 18 1.72 19.57 -18.91
CA THR A 18 2.32 20.74 -18.26
C THR A 18 3.52 20.40 -17.39
N ALA A 19 3.86 19.12 -17.24
CA ALA A 19 5.04 18.72 -16.49
C ALA A 19 6.31 19.22 -17.20
N PRO A 20 7.31 19.73 -16.46
CA PRO A 20 8.57 20.16 -17.06
C PRO A 20 9.17 18.99 -17.85
N ALA A 21 9.64 19.28 -19.07
CA ALA A 21 10.32 18.28 -19.89
C ALA A 21 11.45 17.65 -19.06
N GLU A 22 11.40 16.33 -18.88
CA GLU A 22 12.41 15.60 -18.14
C GLU A 22 13.75 15.79 -18.86
N ALA A 23 14.68 16.52 -18.24
CA ALA A 23 16.05 16.55 -18.72
C ALA A 23 16.60 15.13 -18.54
N PRO A 24 17.21 14.52 -19.58
CA PRO A 24 17.89 13.25 -19.39
C PRO A 24 18.90 13.43 -18.26
N ALA A 25 18.91 12.49 -17.31
CA ALA A 25 19.79 12.55 -16.16
C ALA A 25 21.23 12.80 -16.64
N ALA A 26 21.87 13.85 -16.13
CA ALA A 26 23.27 14.12 -16.40
C ALA A 26 24.12 13.04 -15.71
N GLY A 27 24.59 12.07 -16.48
CA GLY A 27 25.36 10.89 -16.06
C GLY A 27 24.46 9.65 -15.93
N THR A 28 24.63 8.57 -16.67
CA THR A 28 25.80 8.01 -17.36
C THR A 28 25.51 7.82 -18.85
N ALA A 29 26.17 8.60 -19.69
CA ALA A 29 26.39 8.22 -21.08
C ALA A 29 27.43 7.08 -21.09
N ASP A 30 27.01 5.87 -20.72
CA ASP A 30 27.57 4.57 -21.14
C ASP A 30 26.80 3.43 -20.46
N GLN A 31 25.58 3.13 -20.91
CA GLN A 31 24.96 1.81 -20.75
C GLN A 31 24.06 1.56 -21.95
N ASP A 32 24.60 0.88 -22.98
CA ASP A 32 23.89 0.36 -24.16
C ASP A 32 22.90 -0.78 -23.81
N GLY A 33 22.24 -0.69 -22.65
CA GLY A 33 21.20 -1.60 -22.18
C GLY A 33 19.81 -0.97 -22.31
N PRO A 34 18.74 -1.78 -22.47
CA PRO A 34 17.38 -1.26 -22.46
C PRO A 34 17.07 -0.56 -21.14
N VAL A 35 16.52 0.65 -21.22
CA VAL A 35 16.07 1.43 -20.07
C VAL A 35 14.83 0.72 -19.48
N ALA A 36 14.93 0.23 -18.24
CA ALA A 36 14.02 -0.78 -17.68
C ALA A 36 12.53 -0.40 -17.69
N LEU A 37 12.19 0.89 -17.63
CA LEU A 37 10.80 1.39 -17.66
C LEU A 37 10.52 2.26 -18.88
N ALA A 38 11.27 2.10 -19.98
CA ALA A 38 11.20 2.96 -21.17
C ALA A 38 9.76 3.21 -21.63
N GLY A 39 9.29 4.45 -21.43
CA GLY A 39 7.97 4.90 -21.87
C GLY A 39 6.79 4.47 -21.00
N ALA A 40 7.01 3.73 -19.90
CA ALA A 40 5.96 3.36 -18.97
C ALA A 40 5.36 4.61 -18.30
N ARG A 41 4.03 4.75 -18.32
CA ARG A 41 3.35 5.91 -17.75
C ARG A 41 3.25 5.81 -16.23
N LEU A 42 3.79 6.80 -15.53
CA LEU A 42 3.89 6.85 -14.07
C LEU A 42 2.81 7.77 -13.46
N ALA A 43 1.84 7.18 -12.76
CA ALA A 43 0.90 7.90 -11.91
C ALA A 43 1.47 8.09 -10.49
N VAL A 44 1.40 9.30 -9.95
CA VAL A 44 2.01 9.65 -8.65
C VAL A 44 0.97 10.14 -7.65
N LYS A 45 0.80 9.45 -6.52
CA LYS A 45 -0.16 9.82 -5.47
C LYS A 45 0.09 11.24 -4.94
N ASP A 46 -0.98 12.01 -4.68
CA ASP A 46 -0.93 13.38 -4.14
C ASP A 46 -0.48 13.52 -2.67
N VAL A 47 0.39 12.63 -2.20
CA VAL A 47 1.22 12.82 -0.99
C VAL A 47 2.71 12.78 -1.32
N ILE A 48 3.05 12.68 -2.60
CA ILE A 48 4.41 12.51 -3.10
C ILE A 48 4.73 13.71 -3.98
N ASP A 49 5.84 14.37 -3.70
CA ASP A 49 6.28 15.55 -4.42
C ASP A 49 6.67 15.21 -5.86
N VAL A 50 6.21 16.06 -6.77
CA VAL A 50 6.57 16.07 -8.18
C VAL A 50 7.03 17.49 -8.46
N GLN A 51 8.23 17.66 -9.03
CA GLN A 51 8.78 18.99 -9.30
C GLN A 51 7.80 19.85 -10.09
N GLY A 52 7.58 21.08 -9.63
CA GLY A 52 6.64 22.01 -10.26
C GLY A 52 5.17 21.81 -9.88
N ALA A 53 4.81 20.75 -9.15
CA ALA A 53 3.45 20.51 -8.66
C ALA A 53 3.32 20.87 -7.17
N PRO A 54 2.18 21.43 -6.73
CA PRO A 54 1.84 21.40 -5.32
C PRO A 54 1.52 19.96 -4.86
N THR A 55 1.61 19.71 -3.56
CA THR A 55 1.18 18.46 -2.93
C THR A 55 0.03 18.74 -1.98
N GLY A 56 -1.18 18.35 -2.38
CA GLY A 56 -2.41 18.69 -1.67
C GLY A 56 -2.76 17.73 -0.54
N SER A 57 -2.17 16.53 -0.50
CA SER A 57 -2.48 15.48 0.48
C SER A 57 -3.98 15.19 0.57
N GLY A 58 -4.70 15.33 -0.54
CA GLY A 58 -6.14 15.13 -0.58
C GLY A 58 -6.94 16.12 0.28
N HIS A 59 -6.43 17.31 0.58
CA HIS A 59 -7.12 18.33 1.38
C HIS A 59 -7.03 19.74 0.75
N PRO A 60 -8.15 20.47 0.56
CA PRO A 60 -8.18 21.75 -0.15
C PRO A 60 -7.36 22.85 0.53
N LEU A 61 -7.39 22.96 1.86
CA LEU A 61 -6.57 23.95 2.57
C LEU A 61 -5.07 23.65 2.53
N LEU A 62 -4.66 22.38 2.42
CA LEU A 62 -3.24 22.05 2.25
C LEU A 62 -2.80 22.40 0.82
N LEU A 63 -3.63 22.05 -0.17
CA LEU A 63 -3.40 22.41 -1.56
C LEU A 63 -3.27 23.94 -1.74
N ALA A 64 -4.19 24.72 -1.18
CA ALA A 64 -4.18 26.18 -1.28
C ALA A 64 -2.94 26.82 -0.62
N ALA A 65 -2.34 26.16 0.37
CA ALA A 65 -1.14 26.62 1.06
C ALA A 65 0.16 26.04 0.46
N ALA A 66 0.07 25.06 -0.44
CA ALA A 66 1.23 24.37 -0.99
C ALA A 66 1.87 25.17 -2.12
N ALA A 67 3.15 25.50 -1.96
CA ALA A 67 3.97 25.94 -3.07
C ALA A 67 4.31 24.75 -3.98
N PRO A 68 4.55 24.98 -5.29
CA PRO A 68 5.13 23.98 -6.17
C PRO A 68 6.40 23.37 -5.58
N ALA A 69 6.51 22.04 -5.61
CA ALA A 69 7.68 21.36 -5.08
C ALA A 69 8.92 21.71 -5.91
N PRO A 70 10.06 22.04 -5.26
CA PRO A 70 11.28 22.45 -5.96
C PRO A 70 12.00 21.27 -6.64
N ALA A 71 11.70 20.04 -6.24
CA ALA A 71 12.29 18.82 -6.77
C ALA A 71 11.30 17.66 -6.67
N HIS A 72 11.54 16.60 -7.45
CA HIS A 72 10.84 15.34 -7.32
C HIS A 72 11.17 14.66 -5.98
N ALA A 73 10.20 13.92 -5.44
CA ALA A 73 10.49 12.95 -4.38
C ALA A 73 11.53 11.92 -4.87
N ALA A 74 12.32 11.37 -3.95
CA ALA A 74 13.41 10.44 -4.30
C ALA A 74 12.90 9.21 -5.07
N ALA A 75 11.74 8.68 -4.68
CA ALA A 75 11.08 7.57 -5.38
C ALA A 75 10.61 7.93 -6.80
N VAL A 76 10.14 9.17 -7.01
CA VAL A 76 9.75 9.65 -8.35
C VAL A 76 11.00 9.78 -9.22
N ALA A 77 12.04 10.45 -8.73
CA ALA A 77 13.29 10.63 -9.45
C ALA A 77 13.89 9.29 -9.92
N ARG A 78 13.89 8.26 -9.06
CA ARG A 78 14.39 6.92 -9.43
C ARG A 78 13.62 6.29 -10.58
N LEU A 79 12.29 6.37 -10.56
CA LEU A 79 11.45 5.78 -11.62
C LEU A 79 11.58 6.55 -12.94
N LEU A 80 11.69 7.88 -12.89
CA LEU A 80 11.93 8.71 -14.08
C LEU A 80 13.32 8.46 -14.68
N SER A 81 14.37 8.39 -13.83
CA SER A 81 15.72 8.01 -14.28
C SER A 81 15.78 6.61 -14.89
N ALA A 82 14.86 5.72 -14.50
CA ALA A 82 14.70 4.40 -15.10
C ALA A 82 13.83 4.40 -16.38
N GLY A 83 13.49 5.57 -16.93
CA GLY A 83 12.82 5.77 -18.22
C GLY A 83 11.29 5.83 -18.20
N ALA A 84 10.68 5.79 -17.01
CA ALA A 84 9.25 6.03 -16.88
C ALA A 84 8.93 7.49 -17.25
N ARG A 85 7.73 7.74 -17.76
CA ARG A 85 7.24 9.09 -18.10
C ARG A 85 6.13 9.47 -17.15
N TYR A 86 6.21 10.67 -16.60
CA TYR A 86 5.14 11.19 -15.75
C TYR A 86 3.79 11.24 -16.48
N ALA A 87 2.75 10.70 -15.84
CA ALA A 87 1.38 10.64 -16.38
C ALA A 87 0.38 11.52 -15.64
N GLY A 88 0.70 11.98 -14.43
CA GLY A 88 -0.19 12.83 -13.63
C GLY A 88 -0.14 12.53 -12.14
N LYS A 89 -0.56 13.52 -11.33
CA LYS A 89 -0.78 13.33 -9.90
C LYS A 89 -2.16 12.73 -9.68
N THR A 90 -2.29 11.81 -8.75
CA THR A 90 -3.54 11.08 -8.53
C THR A 90 -4.20 11.41 -7.21
N HIS A 91 -5.53 11.29 -7.18
CA HIS A 91 -6.30 11.44 -5.96
C HIS A 91 -5.85 10.47 -4.87
N THR A 92 -5.93 10.95 -3.63
CA THR A 92 -5.67 10.19 -2.41
C THR A 92 -6.84 10.36 -1.45
N ASP A 93 -7.06 9.39 -0.57
CA ASP A 93 -7.86 9.66 0.63
C ASP A 93 -7.22 10.81 1.41
N GLU A 94 -8.04 11.62 2.07
CA GLU A 94 -7.64 12.80 2.82
C GLU A 94 -6.54 12.47 3.84
N LEU A 95 -5.41 13.19 3.75
CA LEU A 95 -4.16 13.00 4.51
C LEU A 95 -3.54 11.60 4.39
N ALA A 96 -3.95 10.80 3.42
CA ALA A 96 -3.71 9.36 3.35
C ALA A 96 -4.24 8.56 4.57
N TYR A 97 -5.05 9.15 5.45
CA TYR A 97 -5.45 8.53 6.74
C TYR A 97 -6.75 7.71 6.65
N SER A 98 -6.83 6.86 5.63
CA SER A 98 -7.97 5.99 5.35
C SER A 98 -7.56 4.83 4.43
N LEU A 99 -8.44 3.82 4.32
CA LEU A 99 -8.28 2.66 3.44
C LEU A 99 -9.48 2.47 2.49
N GLY A 100 -10.41 3.43 2.48
CA GLY A 100 -11.69 3.32 1.79
C GLY A 100 -11.61 3.65 0.30
N GLY A 101 -10.78 4.62 -0.08
CA GLY A 101 -10.76 5.12 -1.45
C GLY A 101 -11.73 6.25 -1.73
N THR A 102 -12.21 6.92 -0.68
CA THR A 102 -13.13 8.06 -0.77
C THR A 102 -12.48 9.31 -0.19
N ASN A 103 -12.77 10.46 -0.78
CA ASN A 103 -12.33 11.76 -0.27
C ASN A 103 -13.55 12.69 -0.16
N ALA A 104 -13.77 13.26 1.02
CA ALA A 104 -14.94 14.11 1.28
C ALA A 104 -14.95 15.41 0.47
N HIS A 105 -13.78 15.90 0.06
CA HIS A 105 -13.62 17.15 -0.69
C HIS A 105 -13.66 16.93 -2.19
N TYR A 106 -13.02 15.84 -2.64
CA TYR A 106 -12.78 15.60 -4.06
C TYR A 106 -13.63 14.49 -4.67
N GLY A 107 -14.30 13.66 -3.87
CA GLY A 107 -15.10 12.54 -4.36
C GLY A 107 -14.36 11.22 -4.39
N THR A 108 -14.81 10.31 -5.25
CA THR A 108 -14.36 8.91 -5.30
C THR A 108 -14.10 8.49 -6.74
N PRO A 109 -12.90 7.99 -7.09
CA PRO A 109 -12.63 7.53 -8.43
C PRO A 109 -13.37 6.22 -8.75
N ALA A 110 -13.60 5.97 -10.04
CA ALA A 110 -14.14 4.71 -10.51
C ALA A 110 -13.21 3.54 -10.14
N ASN A 111 -13.77 2.36 -9.82
CA ASN A 111 -13.04 1.10 -9.81
C ASN A 111 -13.34 0.32 -11.10
N PRO A 112 -12.45 0.34 -12.11
CA PRO A 112 -12.69 -0.33 -13.39
C PRO A 112 -12.83 -1.85 -13.28
N ALA A 113 -12.20 -2.47 -12.27
CA ALA A 113 -12.24 -3.91 -12.06
C ALA A 113 -13.49 -4.37 -11.26
N ALA A 114 -14.20 -3.42 -10.64
CA ALA A 114 -15.40 -3.66 -9.85
C ALA A 114 -16.35 -2.44 -9.93
N PRO A 115 -17.10 -2.27 -11.03
CA PRO A 115 -18.02 -1.13 -11.19
C PRO A 115 -19.00 -0.99 -10.03
N GLY A 116 -19.25 0.24 -9.58
CA GLY A 116 -20.12 0.54 -8.44
C GLY A 116 -19.49 0.28 -7.06
N ARG A 117 -18.19 -0.03 -7.00
CA ARG A 117 -17.47 -0.37 -5.77
C ARG A 117 -16.22 0.47 -5.59
N LEU A 118 -15.77 0.56 -4.35
CA LEU A 118 -14.59 1.31 -3.97
C LEU A 118 -13.32 0.73 -4.56
N THR A 119 -12.37 1.61 -4.89
CA THR A 119 -11.00 1.21 -5.25
C THR A 119 -10.22 0.68 -4.06
N GLY A 120 -10.65 1.02 -2.84
CA GLY A 120 -9.77 0.98 -1.66
C GLY A 120 -8.82 2.17 -1.67
N GLY A 121 -8.08 2.34 -0.56
CA GLY A 121 -7.26 3.53 -0.36
C GLY A 121 -6.09 3.29 0.59
N SER A 122 -5.28 4.31 0.86
CA SER A 122 -5.48 5.70 0.43
C SER A 122 -4.98 6.03 -0.98
N SER A 123 -4.33 5.09 -1.69
CA SER A 123 -3.81 5.31 -3.05
C SER A 123 -4.87 5.06 -4.13
N SER A 124 -6.06 5.66 -3.95
CA SER A 124 -7.27 5.38 -4.73
C SER A 124 -7.19 5.80 -6.19
N GLY A 125 -6.80 7.05 -6.45
CA GLY A 125 -6.59 7.53 -7.82
C GLY A 125 -5.48 6.77 -8.52
N THR A 126 -4.38 6.45 -7.80
CA THR A 126 -3.27 5.64 -8.35
C THR A 126 -3.75 4.28 -8.84
N ALA A 127 -4.55 3.59 -8.02
CA ALA A 127 -5.08 2.28 -8.38
C ALA A 127 -6.10 2.34 -9.52
N ALA A 128 -6.99 3.34 -9.50
CA ALA A 128 -7.94 3.58 -10.58
C ALA A 128 -7.24 3.89 -11.91
N ALA A 129 -6.21 4.73 -11.91
CA ALA A 129 -5.43 5.06 -13.12
C ALA A 129 -4.74 3.82 -13.71
N VAL A 130 -4.12 2.98 -12.86
CA VAL A 130 -3.44 1.75 -13.31
C VAL A 130 -4.44 0.70 -13.77
N ALA A 131 -5.54 0.47 -13.02
CA ALA A 131 -6.57 -0.48 -13.40
C ALA A 131 -7.31 -0.07 -14.67
N GLY A 132 -7.51 1.24 -14.88
CA GLY A 132 -8.18 1.79 -16.05
C GLY A 132 -7.31 1.94 -17.29
N GLY A 133 -6.03 1.54 -17.24
CA GLY A 133 -5.14 1.67 -18.40
C GLY A 133 -4.65 3.08 -18.67
N LEU A 134 -4.85 4.03 -17.75
CA LEU A 134 -4.42 5.42 -17.89
C LEU A 134 -2.96 5.64 -17.45
N ALA A 135 -2.45 4.75 -16.59
CA ALA A 135 -1.05 4.65 -16.23
C ALA A 135 -0.62 3.18 -16.24
N ASP A 136 0.68 2.91 -16.31
CA ASP A 136 1.25 1.55 -16.34
C ASP A 136 1.89 1.20 -14.99
N VAL A 137 2.54 2.18 -14.36
CA VAL A 137 3.11 2.11 -13.02
C VAL A 137 2.42 3.14 -12.13
N GLY A 138 1.96 2.72 -10.96
CA GLY A 138 1.44 3.60 -9.92
C GLY A 138 2.42 3.67 -8.76
N LEU A 139 2.85 4.88 -8.41
CA LEU A 139 3.59 5.15 -7.18
C LEU A 139 2.65 5.74 -6.13
N GLY A 140 2.60 5.10 -4.96
CA GLY A 140 1.87 5.59 -3.80
C GLY A 140 2.60 5.27 -2.50
N THR A 141 1.84 5.22 -1.41
CA THR A 141 2.38 4.94 -0.07
C THR A 141 1.59 3.82 0.59
N ASP A 142 2.25 2.99 1.40
CA ASP A 142 1.63 1.93 2.19
C ASP A 142 2.10 1.98 3.66
N THR A 143 1.30 2.65 4.49
CA THR A 143 1.48 2.72 5.94
C THR A 143 0.75 1.56 6.63
N ALA A 144 -0.52 1.37 6.28
CA ALA A 144 -1.42 0.40 6.90
C ALA A 144 -2.19 -0.42 5.85
N GLY A 145 -1.65 -0.58 4.64
CA GLY A 145 -2.30 -1.29 3.53
C GLY A 145 -2.63 -0.42 2.32
N SER A 146 -2.16 0.83 2.29
CA SER A 146 -2.60 1.82 1.29
C SER A 146 -2.17 1.55 -0.16
N ILE A 147 -1.41 0.48 -0.41
CA ILE A 147 -1.19 -0.11 -1.74
C ILE A 147 -1.79 -1.51 -1.84
N ARG A 148 -1.65 -2.33 -0.78
CA ARG A 148 -2.15 -3.72 -0.77
C ARG A 148 -3.67 -3.83 -0.86
N VAL A 149 -4.39 -2.94 -0.18
CA VAL A 149 -5.86 -2.89 -0.22
C VAL A 149 -6.35 -2.53 -1.62
N PRO A 150 -5.92 -1.42 -2.23
CA PRO A 150 -6.34 -1.13 -3.59
C PRO A 150 -5.82 -2.12 -4.63
N ALA A 151 -4.66 -2.76 -4.41
CA ALA A 151 -4.21 -3.86 -5.27
C ALA A 151 -5.22 -5.01 -5.29
N SER A 152 -5.71 -5.43 -4.11
CA SER A 152 -6.74 -6.47 -3.99
C SER A 152 -8.04 -6.07 -4.68
N TYR A 153 -8.56 -4.88 -4.35
CA TYR A 153 -9.87 -4.42 -4.82
C TYR A 153 -9.92 -4.03 -6.31
N CYS A 154 -8.78 -3.65 -6.88
CA CYS A 154 -8.69 -3.27 -8.30
C CYS A 154 -8.07 -4.38 -9.17
N GLY A 155 -7.77 -5.56 -8.60
CA GLY A 155 -7.20 -6.68 -9.35
C GLY A 155 -5.79 -6.40 -9.91
N LEU A 156 -4.95 -5.71 -9.13
CA LEU A 156 -3.61 -5.31 -9.51
C LEU A 156 -2.55 -6.10 -8.72
N TYR A 157 -1.31 -6.08 -9.24
CA TYR A 157 -0.15 -6.43 -8.46
C TYR A 157 0.26 -5.20 -7.63
N GLY A 158 0.60 -5.40 -6.35
CA GLY A 158 1.03 -4.33 -5.47
C GLY A 158 2.21 -4.74 -4.61
N LEU A 159 3.26 -3.92 -4.56
CA LEU A 159 4.43 -4.14 -3.70
C LEU A 159 4.54 -3.03 -2.67
N ARG A 160 4.47 -3.40 -1.40
CA ARG A 160 5.04 -2.62 -0.29
C ARG A 160 6.44 -3.14 -0.01
N PRO A 161 7.50 -2.36 -0.25
CA PRO A 161 8.84 -2.75 0.12
C PRO A 161 9.05 -2.89 1.63
N THR A 162 10.16 -3.50 2.03
CA THR A 162 10.70 -3.42 3.39
C THR A 162 10.79 -1.94 3.79
N HIS A 163 10.37 -1.63 5.02
CA HIS A 163 10.42 -0.26 5.52
C HIS A 163 11.85 0.28 5.46
N ALA A 164 11.98 1.56 5.12
CA ALA A 164 13.25 2.27 4.91
C ALA A 164 14.18 1.78 3.78
N ARG A 165 13.83 0.75 2.97
CA ARG A 165 14.60 0.44 1.75
C ARG A 165 14.39 1.50 0.67
N ALA A 166 13.14 1.86 0.38
CA ALA A 166 12.84 2.95 -0.54
C ALA A 166 12.94 4.30 0.19
N ASP A 167 13.62 5.27 -0.43
CA ASP A 167 13.80 6.60 0.14
C ASP A 167 12.48 7.38 0.13
N ARG A 168 12.10 7.90 1.30
CA ARG A 168 10.84 8.63 1.53
C ARG A 168 10.98 10.16 1.45
N ARG A 169 12.15 10.70 1.09
CA ARG A 169 12.32 12.15 0.88
C ARG A 169 11.33 12.67 -0.17
N GLY A 170 10.66 13.78 0.15
CA GLY A 170 9.60 14.37 -0.69
C GLY A 170 8.25 13.66 -0.57
N ILE A 171 8.00 12.90 0.49
CA ILE A 171 6.69 12.29 0.77
C ILE A 171 6.12 12.92 2.05
N ALA A 172 4.89 13.42 1.95
CA ALA A 172 4.15 13.94 3.10
C ALA A 172 3.95 12.82 4.13
N PRO A 173 4.35 13.02 5.40
CA PRO A 173 4.29 11.98 6.41
C PRO A 173 2.84 11.72 6.83
N LEU A 174 2.50 10.45 7.05
CA LEU A 174 1.32 10.05 7.80
C LEU A 174 1.76 9.48 9.15
N ALA A 175 2.54 8.41 9.13
CA ALA A 175 3.18 7.82 10.29
C ALA A 175 4.58 7.29 9.90
N PRO A 176 5.64 8.13 10.04
CA PRO A 176 7.00 7.82 9.60
C PRO A 176 7.56 6.45 9.98
N SER A 177 7.16 5.88 11.12
CA SER A 177 7.59 4.54 11.54
C SER A 177 7.04 3.43 10.66
N PHE A 178 6.04 3.70 9.82
CA PHE A 178 5.36 2.71 8.98
C PHE A 178 5.25 3.10 7.51
N ASP A 179 5.38 4.39 7.18
CA ASP A 179 5.26 4.94 5.82
C ASP A 179 6.31 4.36 4.87
N THR A 180 5.84 3.72 3.79
CA THR A 180 6.70 3.12 2.77
C THR A 180 6.26 3.57 1.36
N PRO A 181 7.16 4.11 0.51
CA PRO A 181 6.90 4.28 -0.92
C PRO A 181 6.65 2.93 -1.57
N ALA A 182 5.57 2.78 -2.33
CA ALA A 182 5.08 1.48 -2.76
C ALA A 182 4.42 1.53 -4.15
N LEU A 183 4.40 0.39 -4.84
CA LEU A 183 4.16 0.29 -6.29
C LEU A 183 2.89 -0.50 -6.61
N LEU A 184 2.22 -0.12 -7.70
CA LEU A 184 1.10 -0.82 -8.33
C LEU A 184 1.35 -1.00 -9.83
N THR A 185 1.03 -2.18 -10.38
CA THR A 185 1.03 -2.43 -11.83
C THR A 185 -0.06 -3.43 -12.20
N ARG A 186 -0.38 -3.52 -13.50
CA ARG A 186 -1.25 -4.58 -14.05
C ARG A 186 -0.53 -5.92 -14.23
N THR A 187 0.80 -5.91 -14.31
CA THR A 187 1.59 -7.11 -14.62
C THR A 187 2.77 -7.28 -13.68
N LEU A 188 3.04 -8.52 -13.29
CA LEU A 188 4.18 -8.86 -12.43
C LEU A 188 5.54 -8.48 -13.05
N PRO A 189 5.82 -8.71 -14.35
CA PRO A 189 7.10 -8.30 -14.93
C PRO A 189 7.38 -6.80 -14.78
N LEU A 190 6.41 -5.94 -15.08
CA LEU A 190 6.56 -4.49 -14.91
C LEU A 190 6.69 -4.10 -13.43
N LEU A 191 6.02 -4.81 -12.51
CA LEU A 191 6.21 -4.58 -11.08
C LEU A 191 7.65 -4.88 -10.66
N THR A 192 8.23 -5.97 -11.19
CA THR A 192 9.60 -6.38 -10.91
C THR A 192 10.60 -5.35 -11.43
N GLU A 193 10.41 -4.84 -12.65
CA GLU A 193 11.25 -3.76 -13.22
C GLU A 193 11.15 -2.48 -12.39
N ALA A 194 9.94 -2.07 -12.02
CA ALA A 194 9.72 -0.87 -11.21
C ALA A 194 10.29 -1.02 -9.80
N ALA A 195 10.20 -2.22 -9.20
CA ALA A 195 10.78 -2.51 -7.90
C ALA A 195 12.32 -2.47 -7.95
N ALA A 196 12.92 -3.03 -9.01
CA ALA A 196 14.38 -2.97 -9.20
C ALA A 196 14.88 -1.52 -9.29
N ALA A 197 14.17 -0.65 -10.02
CA ALA A 197 14.50 0.77 -10.10
C ALA A 197 14.32 1.49 -8.75
N LEU A 198 13.22 1.23 -8.04
CA LEU A 198 12.91 1.89 -6.76
C LEU A 198 13.89 1.51 -5.63
N LEU A 199 14.31 0.25 -5.61
CA LEU A 199 15.12 -0.38 -4.56
C LEU A 199 16.59 -0.56 -4.92
N ALA A 200 17.04 0.02 -6.05
CA ALA A 200 18.43 0.00 -6.47
C ALA A 200 19.37 0.42 -5.33
N ASP A 201 20.51 -0.27 -5.24
CA ASP A 201 21.59 -0.02 -4.27
C ASP A 201 21.18 -0.16 -2.80
N THR A 202 20.16 -0.96 -2.51
CA THR A 202 19.75 -1.27 -1.13
C THR A 202 20.08 -2.71 -0.76
N PRO A 203 20.45 -3.00 0.51
CA PRO A 203 20.68 -4.37 0.96
C PRO A 203 19.42 -5.23 0.75
N ARG A 204 19.63 -6.44 0.24
CA ARG A 204 18.57 -7.43 0.00
C ARG A 204 18.90 -8.75 0.68
N ASP A 205 17.87 -9.48 1.05
CA ASP A 205 17.97 -10.84 1.59
C ASP A 205 17.61 -11.85 0.50
N ASP A 206 18.62 -12.54 -0.02
CA ASP A 206 18.47 -13.57 -1.05
C ASP A 206 18.40 -14.99 -0.48
N ARG A 207 18.27 -15.16 0.84
CA ARG A 207 18.17 -16.48 1.44
C ARG A 207 16.98 -17.26 0.86
N PRO A 208 17.14 -18.58 0.64
CA PRO A 208 16.07 -19.39 0.09
C PRO A 208 14.92 -19.50 1.08
N VAL A 209 13.70 -19.57 0.54
CA VAL A 209 12.50 -19.89 1.32
C VAL A 209 12.62 -21.34 1.81
N ARG A 210 12.34 -21.56 3.10
CA ARG A 210 12.40 -22.85 3.78
C ARG A 210 11.03 -23.35 4.24
N ARG A 211 10.05 -22.46 4.32
CA ARG A 211 8.66 -22.80 4.70
C ARG A 211 7.68 -21.73 4.23
N VAL A 212 6.41 -22.13 4.13
CA VAL A 212 5.28 -21.22 3.90
C VAL A 212 4.38 -21.23 5.13
N LEU A 213 3.97 -20.05 5.60
CA LEU A 213 3.03 -19.90 6.70
C LEU A 213 1.66 -19.47 6.15
N VAL A 214 0.58 -20.14 6.56
CA VAL A 214 -0.83 -19.81 6.27
C VAL A 214 -1.64 -19.77 7.57
N PRO A 215 -1.32 -18.83 8.47
CA PRO A 215 -1.70 -18.92 9.88
C PRO A 215 -3.21 -18.72 10.08
N ALA A 216 -3.82 -19.62 10.85
CA ALA A 216 -5.28 -19.72 10.98
C ALA A 216 -5.94 -18.45 11.54
N ASP A 217 -5.28 -17.73 12.44
CA ASP A 217 -5.76 -16.48 13.04
C ASP A 217 -5.90 -15.34 12.02
N LEU A 218 -4.92 -15.18 11.13
CA LEU A 218 -5.01 -14.19 10.05
C LEU A 218 -6.03 -14.60 9.00
N TRP A 219 -6.07 -15.89 8.63
CA TRP A 219 -7.08 -16.38 7.69
C TRP A 219 -8.50 -16.23 8.25
N GLY A 220 -8.69 -16.39 9.56
CA GLY A 220 -9.97 -16.19 10.25
C GLY A 220 -10.53 -14.76 10.15
N CYS A 221 -9.69 -13.77 9.83
CA CYS A 221 -10.13 -12.39 9.62
C CYS A 221 -10.87 -12.17 8.28
N ALA A 222 -10.69 -13.05 7.30
CA ALA A 222 -11.32 -12.91 5.99
C ALA A 222 -12.68 -13.61 5.93
N ALA A 223 -13.64 -13.06 5.18
CA ALA A 223 -14.94 -13.67 4.96
C ALA A 223 -14.83 -15.02 4.24
N ASP A 224 -15.80 -15.91 4.48
CA ASP A 224 -15.84 -17.28 3.99
C ASP A 224 -15.59 -17.40 2.49
N GLY A 225 -16.24 -16.54 1.68
CA GLY A 225 -16.04 -16.52 0.23
C GLY A 225 -14.61 -16.15 -0.19
N VAL A 226 -13.96 -15.24 0.54
CA VAL A 226 -12.55 -14.87 0.30
C VAL A 226 -11.62 -16.03 0.68
N ARG A 227 -11.86 -16.66 1.85
CA ARG A 227 -11.09 -17.83 2.27
C ARG A 227 -11.21 -18.97 1.26
N ALA A 228 -12.43 -19.29 0.84
CA ALA A 228 -12.71 -20.33 -0.15
C ALA A 228 -12.01 -20.06 -1.49
N ALA A 229 -11.99 -18.81 -1.95
CA ALA A 229 -11.37 -18.44 -3.22
C ALA A 229 -9.82 -18.45 -3.17
N LEU A 230 -9.23 -18.02 -2.06
CA LEU A 230 -7.77 -17.83 -1.94
C LEU A 230 -7.04 -19.03 -1.36
N ARG A 231 -7.67 -19.83 -0.49
CA ARG A 231 -6.98 -20.93 0.20
C ARG A 231 -6.36 -21.95 -0.76
N PRO A 232 -7.05 -22.38 -1.85
CA PRO A 232 -6.45 -23.26 -2.86
C PRO A 232 -5.26 -22.66 -3.61
N ARG A 233 -5.10 -21.33 -3.59
CA ARG A 233 -3.92 -20.64 -4.15
C ARG A 233 -2.78 -20.65 -3.14
N ALA A 234 -3.06 -20.32 -1.88
CA ALA A 234 -2.05 -20.32 -0.82
C ALA A 234 -1.48 -21.72 -0.56
N ASP A 235 -2.32 -22.76 -0.55
CA ASP A 235 -1.90 -24.15 -0.28
C ASP A 235 -0.97 -24.71 -1.38
N ARG A 236 -0.96 -24.10 -2.58
CA ARG A 236 -0.05 -24.47 -3.66
C ARG A 236 1.37 -23.95 -3.48
N LEU A 237 1.60 -22.95 -2.62
CA LEU A 237 2.93 -22.35 -2.45
C LEU A 237 3.97 -23.34 -1.92
N GLY A 238 3.62 -24.10 -0.88
CA GLY A 238 4.53 -25.11 -0.30
C GLY A 238 4.99 -26.13 -1.34
N PRO A 239 4.07 -26.85 -2.00
CA PRO A 239 4.41 -27.78 -3.08
C PRO A 239 5.18 -27.14 -4.24
N ALA A 240 4.79 -25.94 -4.69
CA ALA A 240 5.45 -25.27 -5.82
C ALA A 240 6.87 -24.81 -5.49
N LEU A 241 7.19 -24.60 -4.20
CA LEU A 241 8.52 -24.24 -3.71
C LEU A 241 9.30 -25.43 -3.16
N GLY A 242 8.68 -26.61 -3.03
CA GLY A 242 9.30 -27.79 -2.41
C GLY A 242 9.57 -27.61 -0.91
N VAL A 243 8.74 -26.84 -0.21
CA VAL A 243 8.90 -26.52 1.22
C VAL A 243 7.65 -26.86 2.03
N PRO A 244 7.78 -27.16 3.33
CA PRO A 244 6.63 -27.39 4.20
C PRO A 244 5.73 -26.15 4.31
N LEU A 245 4.44 -26.43 4.49
CA LEU A 245 3.42 -25.44 4.78
C LEU A 245 2.94 -25.61 6.23
N ASP A 246 2.86 -24.51 6.98
CA ASP A 246 2.44 -24.46 8.37
C ASP A 246 1.23 -23.54 8.52
N ALA A 247 0.16 -24.03 9.16
CA ALA A 247 -1.08 -23.31 9.40
C ALA A 247 -1.26 -22.85 10.86
N ALA A 248 -0.26 -23.08 11.73
CA ALA A 248 -0.29 -22.65 13.11
C ALA A 248 -0.52 -21.12 13.21
N PRO A 249 -1.26 -20.63 14.22
CA PRO A 249 -1.47 -19.20 14.39
C PRO A 249 -0.16 -18.41 14.46
N LEU A 250 -0.18 -17.18 13.95
CA LEU A 250 0.99 -16.31 13.96
C LEU A 250 1.18 -15.64 15.34
N PHE A 251 0.07 -15.35 16.01
CA PHE A 251 0.00 -14.73 17.33
C PHE A 251 -0.32 -15.75 18.44
N SER A 252 0.26 -16.95 18.35
CA SER A 252 0.28 -17.97 19.42
C SER A 252 1.70 -18.27 19.89
N ASP A 253 1.82 -19.10 20.93
CA ASP A 253 3.05 -19.79 21.34
C ASP A 253 4.26 -18.87 21.57
N GLY A 254 4.13 -17.94 22.51
CA GLY A 254 5.20 -16.98 22.84
C GLY A 254 5.11 -15.65 22.11
N ALA A 255 4.03 -15.42 21.35
CA ALA A 255 3.71 -14.10 20.80
C ALA A 255 3.62 -13.04 21.93
N PRO A 256 4.17 -11.82 21.74
CA PRO A 256 4.18 -10.78 22.77
C PRO A 256 2.79 -10.34 23.28
N CYS A 257 1.76 -10.49 22.46
CA CYS A 257 0.37 -10.16 22.77
C CYS A 257 -0.59 -10.84 21.78
N ALA A 258 -1.90 -10.74 22.03
CA ALA A 258 -2.89 -11.22 21.08
C ALA A 258 -2.89 -10.37 19.79
N HIS A 259 -3.44 -10.92 18.70
CA HIS A 259 -3.51 -10.24 17.41
C HIS A 259 -4.29 -8.91 17.47
N ALA A 260 -5.37 -8.86 18.26
CA ALA A 260 -6.13 -7.63 18.47
C ALA A 260 -5.29 -6.53 19.16
N ASP A 261 -4.52 -6.88 20.19
CA ASP A 261 -3.63 -5.95 20.88
C ASP A 261 -2.49 -5.47 19.98
N ALA A 262 -1.99 -6.34 19.10
CA ALA A 262 -0.97 -5.99 18.11
C ALA A 262 -1.49 -4.92 17.13
N ARG A 263 -2.73 -5.09 16.65
CA ARG A 263 -3.42 -4.09 15.82
C ARG A 263 -3.61 -2.78 16.61
N ASP A 264 -4.05 -2.87 17.86
CA ASP A 264 -4.34 -1.68 18.66
C ASP A 264 -3.06 -0.88 18.95
N ALA A 265 -1.97 -1.55 19.32
CA ALA A 265 -0.65 -0.93 19.48
C ALA A 265 -0.17 -0.24 18.18
N PHE A 266 -0.31 -0.91 17.02
CA PHE A 266 0.00 -0.31 15.72
C PHE A 266 -0.81 0.98 15.48
N THR A 267 -2.13 0.93 15.69
CA THR A 267 -3.01 2.09 15.45
C THR A 267 -2.75 3.25 16.41
N LEU A 268 -2.35 2.96 17.66
CA LEU A 268 -2.02 3.98 18.65
C LEU A 268 -0.73 4.71 18.28
N VAL A 269 0.32 3.98 17.91
CA VAL A 269 1.58 4.59 17.42
C VAL A 269 1.33 5.39 16.15
N GLN A 270 0.55 4.84 15.20
CA GLN A 270 0.16 5.57 14.00
C GLN A 270 -0.56 6.87 14.35
N ALA A 271 -1.57 6.84 15.22
CA ALA A 271 -2.32 8.02 15.62
C ALA A 271 -1.42 9.08 16.27
N ALA A 272 -0.51 8.69 17.17
CA ALA A 272 0.44 9.61 17.79
C ALA A 272 1.33 10.32 16.74
N GLU A 273 1.81 9.59 15.73
CA GLU A 273 2.63 10.14 14.65
C GLU A 273 1.84 11.04 13.71
N VAL A 274 0.61 10.68 13.36
CA VAL A 274 -0.31 11.53 12.61
C VAL A 274 -0.53 12.85 13.34
N TRP A 275 -0.75 12.81 14.66
CA TRP A 275 -0.93 14.03 15.45
C TRP A 275 0.33 14.89 15.51
N ARG A 276 1.52 14.28 15.62
CA ARG A 276 2.78 15.03 15.51
C ARG A 276 2.95 15.68 14.14
N ALA A 277 2.62 14.97 13.07
CA ALA A 277 2.77 15.46 11.70
C ALA A 277 1.80 16.59 11.36
N HIS A 278 0.54 16.47 11.77
CA HIS A 278 -0.54 17.36 11.33
C HIS A 278 -1.14 18.23 12.44
N GLY A 279 -1.08 17.82 13.71
CA GLY A 279 -1.71 18.49 14.85
C GLY A 279 -1.40 19.98 14.97
N PRO A 280 -0.12 20.42 14.84
CA PRO A 280 0.21 21.86 14.82
C PRO A 280 -0.51 22.64 13.70
N TRP A 281 -0.66 22.04 12.52
CA TRP A 281 -1.44 22.63 11.42
C TRP A 281 -2.94 22.61 11.73
N VAL A 282 -3.48 21.49 12.23
CA VAL A 282 -4.90 21.37 12.61
C VAL A 282 -5.31 22.46 13.61
N ARG A 283 -4.50 22.69 14.66
CA ARG A 283 -4.79 23.72 15.68
C ARG A 283 -4.79 25.13 15.11
N ARG A 284 -3.84 25.44 14.21
CA ARG A 284 -3.67 26.76 13.62
C ARG A 284 -4.72 27.05 12.53
N ALA A 285 -4.88 26.14 11.59
CA ALA A 285 -5.71 26.34 10.40
C ALA A 285 -7.19 25.98 10.61
N ARG A 286 -7.51 25.21 11.66
CA ARG A 286 -8.87 24.73 11.97
C ARG A 286 -9.62 24.20 10.73
N PRO A 287 -9.01 23.27 9.99
CA PRO A 287 -9.60 22.73 8.76
C PRO A 287 -10.89 21.95 9.04
N VAL A 288 -11.75 21.87 8.02
CA VAL A 288 -12.91 20.98 8.01
C VAL A 288 -12.50 19.67 7.36
N PHE A 289 -12.59 18.56 8.09
CA PHE A 289 -12.26 17.23 7.61
C PHE A 289 -13.49 16.43 7.21
N GLY A 290 -13.29 15.41 6.36
CA GLY A 290 -14.27 14.35 6.21
C GLY A 290 -14.53 13.64 7.56
N PRO A 291 -15.76 13.14 7.81
CA PRO A 291 -16.18 12.69 9.15
C PRO A 291 -15.27 11.61 9.73
N HIS A 292 -14.82 10.66 8.91
CA HIS A 292 -13.94 9.58 9.37
C HIS A 292 -12.51 10.03 9.67
N VAL A 293 -11.99 11.02 8.95
CA VAL A 293 -10.66 11.59 9.23
C VAL A 293 -10.74 12.49 10.46
N ALA A 294 -11.81 13.28 10.60
CA ALA A 294 -12.09 14.09 11.79
C ALA A 294 -12.10 13.23 13.06
N GLU A 295 -12.83 12.10 13.05
CA GLU A 295 -12.91 11.19 14.19
C GLU A 295 -11.52 10.62 14.57
N ARG A 296 -10.73 10.23 13.57
CA ARG A 296 -9.38 9.68 13.81
C ARG A 296 -8.42 10.73 14.33
N LEU A 297 -8.46 11.96 13.81
CA LEU A 297 -7.65 13.07 14.32
C LEU A 297 -8.05 13.45 15.74
N ALA A 298 -9.34 13.45 16.08
CA ALA A 298 -9.80 13.68 17.44
C ALA A 298 -9.28 12.59 18.40
N ARG A 299 -9.23 11.33 17.97
CA ARG A 299 -8.60 10.24 18.75
C ARG A 299 -7.08 10.45 18.86
N ALA A 300 -6.43 10.82 17.76
CA ALA A 300 -4.99 11.07 17.70
C ALA A 300 -4.54 12.20 18.65
N GLU A 301 -5.32 13.27 18.76
CA GLU A 301 -5.05 14.37 19.70
C GLU A 301 -5.02 13.93 21.17
N ARG A 302 -5.80 12.90 21.52
CA ARG A 302 -5.92 12.40 22.89
C ARG A 302 -4.85 11.36 23.26
N VAL A 303 -3.96 11.00 22.33
CA VAL A 303 -2.90 10.04 22.64
C VAL A 303 -1.89 10.67 23.58
N THR A 304 -1.76 10.09 24.78
CA THR A 304 -0.80 10.52 25.80
C THR A 304 0.60 9.96 25.51
N PRO A 305 1.68 10.64 25.91
CA PRO A 305 3.05 10.13 25.81
C PRO A 305 3.24 8.73 26.43
N GLU A 306 2.58 8.45 27.55
CA GLU A 306 2.69 7.18 28.27
C GLU A 306 2.08 6.02 27.48
N ALA A 307 0.84 6.22 26.98
CA ALA A 307 0.18 5.25 26.12
C ALA A 307 0.96 5.01 24.82
N GLU A 308 1.55 6.06 24.24
CA GLU A 308 2.42 5.94 23.08
C GLU A 308 3.68 5.11 23.40
N ALA A 309 4.37 5.41 24.50
CA ALA A 309 5.57 4.68 24.91
C ALA A 309 5.27 3.19 25.13
N ALA A 310 4.16 2.86 25.79
CA ALA A 310 3.71 1.49 25.98
C ALA A 310 3.41 0.79 24.65
N ALA A 311 2.69 1.45 23.73
CA ALA A 311 2.40 0.89 22.41
C ALA A 311 3.68 0.69 21.58
N ARG A 312 4.64 1.63 21.63
CA ARG A 312 5.94 1.48 20.96
C ARG A 312 6.74 0.31 21.48
N ALA A 313 6.74 0.08 22.80
CA ALA A 313 7.39 -1.09 23.39
C ALA A 313 6.76 -2.40 22.89
N THR A 314 5.42 -2.45 22.77
CA THR A 314 4.72 -3.59 22.18
C THR A 314 5.05 -3.77 20.69
N VAL A 315 5.06 -2.70 19.90
CA VAL A 315 5.45 -2.73 18.48
C VAL A 315 6.87 -3.26 18.31
N ALA A 316 7.83 -2.81 19.14
CA ALA A 316 9.21 -3.29 19.07
C ALA A 316 9.33 -4.79 19.35
N ARG A 317 8.66 -5.30 20.39
CA ARG A 317 8.63 -6.75 20.68
C ARG A 317 7.98 -7.54 19.55
N LEU A 318 6.88 -7.02 18.98
CA LEU A 318 6.20 -7.63 17.84
C LEU A 318 7.07 -7.65 16.59
N ALA A 319 7.85 -6.59 16.33
CA ALA A 319 8.78 -6.56 15.21
C ALA A 319 9.81 -7.70 15.33
N SER A 320 10.47 -7.82 16.49
CA SER A 320 11.42 -8.91 16.74
C SER A 320 10.78 -10.30 16.62
N TRP A 321 9.56 -10.47 17.15
CA TRP A 321 8.79 -11.71 17.03
C TRP A 321 8.50 -12.06 15.56
N LEU A 322 8.00 -11.10 14.78
CA LEU A 322 7.69 -11.30 13.37
C LEU A 322 8.94 -11.60 12.55
N HIS A 323 10.06 -10.93 12.82
CA HIS A 323 11.35 -11.22 12.16
C HIS A 323 11.80 -12.66 12.43
N HIS A 324 11.67 -13.12 13.67
CA HIS A 324 12.00 -14.50 14.02
C HIS A 324 11.05 -15.52 13.35
N ARG A 325 9.74 -15.28 13.40
CA ARG A 325 8.75 -16.16 12.76
C ARG A 325 8.92 -16.23 11.24
N LEU A 326 9.30 -15.12 10.62
CA LEU A 326 9.46 -15.02 9.17
C LEU A 326 10.87 -15.35 8.67
N ASP A 327 11.79 -15.72 9.56
CA ASP A 327 13.14 -16.10 9.14
C ASP A 327 13.11 -17.31 8.20
N GLY A 328 13.53 -17.10 6.95
CA GLY A 328 13.43 -18.10 5.88
C GLY A 328 12.01 -18.53 5.54
N ALA A 329 10.98 -17.75 5.86
CA ALA A 329 9.58 -18.08 5.59
C ALA A 329 8.89 -17.06 4.68
N ILE A 330 7.88 -17.53 3.94
CA ILE A 330 6.89 -16.66 3.31
C ILE A 330 5.56 -16.84 4.04
N LEU A 331 4.99 -15.74 4.52
CA LEU A 331 3.64 -15.71 5.06
C LEU A 331 2.65 -15.38 3.96
N ALA A 332 1.64 -16.23 3.76
CA ALA A 332 0.58 -16.04 2.78
C ALA A 332 -0.76 -15.82 3.48
N ILE A 333 -1.36 -14.65 3.27
CA ILE A 333 -2.63 -14.23 3.89
C ILE A 333 -3.53 -13.52 2.87
N PRO A 334 -4.86 -13.48 3.09
CA PRO A 334 -5.74 -12.60 2.33
C PRO A 334 -5.27 -11.13 2.42
N ALA A 335 -5.24 -10.42 1.29
CA ALA A 335 -4.88 -9.00 1.26
C ALA A 335 -5.98 -8.12 1.87
N THR A 336 -7.23 -8.54 1.75
CA THR A 336 -8.43 -7.88 2.28
C THR A 336 -9.42 -8.91 2.81
N PRO A 337 -10.28 -8.56 3.79
CA PRO A 337 -11.20 -9.52 4.39
C PRO A 337 -12.41 -9.82 3.49
N THR A 338 -12.74 -8.90 2.58
CA THR A 338 -13.86 -8.97 1.64
C THR A 338 -13.39 -8.57 0.25
N PRO A 339 -14.22 -8.76 -0.81
CA PRO A 339 -14.07 -8.03 -2.07
C PRO A 339 -14.36 -6.53 -1.89
N ALA A 340 -14.08 -5.73 -2.91
CA ALA A 340 -14.33 -4.29 -2.90
C ALA A 340 -15.76 -3.94 -2.43
N PRO A 341 -15.94 -3.18 -1.34
CA PRO A 341 -17.27 -2.77 -0.88
C PRO A 341 -17.98 -1.84 -1.88
N PRO A 342 -19.32 -1.82 -1.96
CA PRO A 342 -20.04 -0.90 -2.83
C PRO A 342 -19.87 0.56 -2.39
N TYR A 343 -20.03 1.50 -3.31
CA TYR A 343 -20.07 2.93 -2.98
C TYR A 343 -21.19 3.21 -1.99
N GLY A 344 -20.94 4.12 -1.05
CA GLY A 344 -21.97 4.56 -0.12
C GLY A 344 -22.47 3.48 0.84
N ALA A 345 -21.97 2.23 0.76
CA ALA A 345 -21.93 1.41 1.96
C ALA A 345 -21.25 2.26 3.03
N SER A 346 -21.79 2.22 4.23
CA SER A 346 -21.17 2.83 5.40
C SER A 346 -19.82 2.15 5.60
N VAL A 347 -18.79 2.53 4.84
CA VAL A 347 -17.55 1.78 4.73
C VAL A 347 -16.63 2.15 5.90
N PRO A 348 -16.41 1.22 6.84
CA PRO A 348 -17.18 -0.01 7.11
C PRO A 348 -17.95 0.08 8.43
N ALA A 349 -19.04 -0.71 8.54
CA ALA A 349 -19.49 -1.17 9.85
C ALA A 349 -18.25 -1.68 10.59
N SER A 350 -18.04 -1.23 11.82
CA SER A 350 -16.76 -1.31 12.57
C SER A 350 -15.99 -2.65 12.45
N GLY A 351 -16.67 -3.78 12.24
CA GLY A 351 -16.12 -5.10 11.98
C GLY A 351 -15.19 -5.21 10.76
N ASP A 352 -15.57 -4.71 9.57
CA ASP A 352 -14.76 -4.95 8.37
C ASP A 352 -13.46 -4.12 8.38
N ARG A 353 -13.47 -2.93 9.00
CA ARG A 353 -12.23 -2.13 9.17
C ARG A 353 -11.27 -2.80 10.13
N ALA A 354 -11.78 -3.33 11.23
CA ALA A 354 -10.96 -4.01 12.23
C ALA A 354 -10.29 -5.24 11.62
N ALA A 355 -11.03 -6.05 10.85
CA ALA A 355 -10.50 -7.19 10.11
C ALA A 355 -9.48 -6.77 9.03
N LEU A 356 -9.77 -5.70 8.28
CA LEU A 356 -8.85 -5.15 7.28
C LEU A 356 -7.54 -4.70 7.91
N LEU A 357 -7.59 -3.96 9.02
CA LEU A 357 -6.39 -3.54 9.75
C LEU A 357 -5.66 -4.72 10.37
N ALA A 358 -6.37 -5.72 10.88
CA ALA A 358 -5.78 -6.93 11.45
C ALA A 358 -4.92 -7.68 10.41
N LEU A 359 -5.37 -7.76 9.15
CA LEU A 359 -4.60 -8.33 8.04
C LEU A 359 -3.42 -7.43 7.62
N THR A 360 -3.67 -6.13 7.49
CA THR A 360 -2.72 -5.20 6.86
C THR A 360 -1.62 -4.68 7.80
N CYS A 361 -1.87 -4.62 9.11
CA CYS A 361 -0.92 -4.06 10.08
C CYS A 361 0.33 -4.94 10.27
N VAL A 362 0.27 -6.23 9.96
CA VAL A 362 1.40 -7.19 10.11
C VAL A 362 2.66 -6.68 9.41
N ALA A 363 2.50 -6.18 8.17
CA ALA A 363 3.61 -5.61 7.42
C ALA A 363 4.18 -4.35 8.09
N GLY A 364 3.31 -3.48 8.60
CA GLY A 364 3.70 -2.26 9.32
C GLY A 364 4.46 -2.57 10.61
N LEU A 365 3.92 -3.47 11.43
CA LEU A 365 4.48 -3.91 12.71
C LEU A 365 5.92 -4.42 12.57
N GLY A 366 6.20 -5.25 11.57
CA GLY A 366 7.53 -5.80 11.35
C GLY A 366 8.39 -5.04 10.34
N GLY A 367 7.91 -3.93 9.76
CA GLY A 367 8.61 -3.28 8.65
C GLY A 367 8.81 -4.18 7.42
N LEU A 368 7.92 -5.16 7.23
CA LEU A 368 8.10 -6.29 6.30
C LEU A 368 7.77 -5.93 4.84
N PRO A 369 8.48 -6.49 3.85
CA PRO A 369 8.02 -6.42 2.48
C PRO A 369 6.73 -7.24 2.31
N ALA A 370 5.83 -6.77 1.45
CA ALA A 370 4.56 -7.40 1.20
C ALA A 370 4.11 -7.25 -0.27
N LEU A 371 3.83 -8.37 -0.92
CA LEU A 371 3.43 -8.47 -2.33
C LEU A 371 1.99 -8.97 -2.45
N THR A 372 1.09 -8.14 -2.96
CA THR A 372 -0.30 -8.51 -3.28
C THR A 372 -0.41 -9.00 -4.71
N LEU A 373 -1.08 -10.15 -4.88
CA LEU A 373 -1.25 -10.85 -6.13
C LEU A 373 -2.75 -11.02 -6.45
N PRO A 374 -3.23 -10.62 -7.65
CA PRO A 374 -4.63 -10.74 -8.03
C PRO A 374 -4.93 -12.15 -8.57
N VAL A 375 -5.06 -13.13 -7.67
CA VAL A 375 -5.07 -14.57 -8.02
C VAL A 375 -6.42 -15.27 -7.88
N ALA A 376 -7.45 -14.57 -7.41
CA ALA A 376 -8.80 -15.14 -7.31
C ALA A 376 -9.90 -14.08 -7.45
N ARG A 377 -11.14 -14.57 -7.56
CA ARG A 377 -12.35 -13.74 -7.60
C ARG A 377 -13.43 -14.33 -6.69
N VAL A 378 -14.30 -13.48 -6.18
CA VAL A 378 -15.51 -13.84 -5.43
C VAL A 378 -16.69 -13.11 -6.06
N GLY A 379 -17.67 -13.85 -6.60
CA GLY A 379 -18.80 -13.23 -7.30
C GLY A 379 -18.38 -12.32 -8.45
N GLY A 380 -17.34 -12.70 -9.20
CA GLY A 380 -16.77 -11.89 -10.29
C GLY A 380 -15.85 -10.75 -9.83
N LEU A 381 -15.78 -10.42 -8.54
CA LEU A 381 -14.96 -9.33 -8.01
C LEU A 381 -13.55 -9.82 -7.66
N PRO A 382 -12.49 -9.03 -7.93
CA PRO A 382 -11.11 -9.41 -7.59
C PRO A 382 -10.90 -9.50 -6.08
N VAL A 383 -10.07 -10.46 -5.67
CA VAL A 383 -9.52 -10.57 -4.31
C VAL A 383 -8.04 -10.99 -4.37
N GLY A 384 -7.22 -10.36 -3.54
CA GLY A 384 -5.77 -10.54 -3.55
C GLY A 384 -5.25 -11.52 -2.49
N LEU A 385 -4.23 -12.29 -2.85
CA LEU A 385 -3.35 -12.98 -1.89
C LEU A 385 -2.14 -12.09 -1.60
N CYS A 386 -1.85 -11.82 -0.33
CA CYS A 386 -0.68 -11.06 0.11
C CYS A 386 0.39 -12.01 0.63
N LEU A 387 1.58 -11.95 0.04
CA LEU A 387 2.79 -12.63 0.52
C LEU A 387 3.64 -11.65 1.32
N LEU A 388 4.08 -12.03 2.52
CA LEU A 388 5.00 -11.25 3.35
C LEU A 388 6.28 -12.06 3.57
N GLY A 389 7.42 -11.38 3.57
CA GLY A 389 8.73 -11.98 3.84
C GLY A 389 9.41 -11.33 5.05
N ALA A 390 10.57 -11.85 5.43
CA ALA A 390 11.47 -11.17 6.35
C ALA A 390 11.95 -9.81 5.78
N PRO A 391 12.42 -8.87 6.60
CA PRO A 391 13.04 -7.64 6.11
C PRO A 391 14.13 -7.93 5.07
N GLY A 392 14.08 -7.22 3.94
CA GLY A 392 15.00 -7.38 2.82
C GLY A 392 14.60 -8.45 1.79
N ALA A 393 13.57 -9.27 2.07
CA ALA A 393 13.15 -10.35 1.17
C ALA A 393 12.24 -9.88 0.00
N ASP A 394 12.25 -8.60 -0.36
CA ASP A 394 11.39 -8.01 -1.38
C ASP A 394 11.52 -8.73 -2.74
N GLU A 395 12.75 -8.91 -3.21
CA GLU A 395 13.08 -9.60 -4.46
C GLU A 395 12.72 -11.10 -4.38
N CYS A 396 12.86 -11.71 -3.20
CA CYS A 396 12.43 -13.08 -2.97
C CYS A 396 10.93 -13.24 -3.24
N LEU A 397 10.09 -12.33 -2.72
CA LEU A 397 8.64 -12.35 -2.97
C LEU A 397 8.32 -12.24 -4.47
N LEU A 398 9.00 -11.34 -5.19
CA LEU A 398 8.82 -11.17 -6.63
C LEU A 398 9.22 -12.42 -7.42
N ARG A 399 10.30 -13.12 -7.03
CA ARG A 399 10.73 -14.39 -7.62
C ARG A 399 9.79 -15.55 -7.31
N THR A 400 9.12 -15.54 -6.16
CA THR A 400 8.16 -16.58 -5.77
C THR A 400 6.81 -16.44 -6.49
N ALA A 401 6.36 -15.23 -6.77
CA ALA A 401 5.02 -14.97 -7.31
C ALA A 401 4.64 -15.75 -8.60
N PRO A 402 5.54 -16.03 -9.57
CA PRO A 402 5.21 -16.86 -10.74
C PRO A 402 4.77 -18.29 -10.40
N ALA A 403 5.18 -18.84 -9.25
CA ALA A 403 4.78 -20.18 -8.80
C ALA A 403 3.26 -20.31 -8.62
N LEU A 404 2.57 -19.20 -8.33
CA LEU A 404 1.11 -19.15 -8.20
C LEU A 404 0.37 -19.01 -9.53
N ARG A 405 1.07 -18.65 -10.62
CA ARG A 405 0.47 -18.42 -11.95
C ARG A 405 0.43 -19.68 -12.80
N ARG A 406 1.34 -20.63 -12.57
CA ARG A 406 1.37 -21.91 -13.30
C ARG A 406 0.26 -22.82 -12.77
N SER A 407 -0.98 -22.64 -13.26
CA SER A 407 -2.04 -23.66 -13.50
C SER A 407 -3.44 -23.03 -13.51
N GLY A 408 -4.09 -22.99 -14.70
CA GLY A 408 -5.54 -22.88 -14.86
C GLY A 408 -6.06 -21.66 -15.64
N SER A 409 -6.11 -21.81 -16.97
CA SER A 409 -6.95 -21.13 -17.99
C SER A 409 -7.09 -19.60 -17.99
N ALA A 410 -6.69 -19.02 -19.13
CA ALA A 410 -7.27 -17.80 -19.68
C ALA A 410 -8.81 -17.85 -19.64
N GLY A 411 -9.38 -16.70 -19.27
CA GLY A 411 -10.79 -16.33 -19.38
C GLY A 411 -10.84 -14.82 -19.38
#